data_AF-A0A3D3Q8Z6-F1
#
_entry.id   AF-A0A3D3Q8Z6-F1
#
_cell.length_a   1.000
_cell.length_b   1.000
_cell.length_c   1.000
_cell.angle_alpha   90.00
_cell.angle_beta   90.00
_cell.angle_gamma   90.00
#
_symmetry.space_group_name_H-M   'P 1'
#
loop_
_entity.id
_entity.type
_entity.pdbx_description
1 polymer ?
#
loop_
_entity_poly.entity_id
_entity_poly.type
_entity_poly.pdbx_seq_one_letter_code
_entity_poly.pdbx_strand_id
1 'polypeptide(L)' 'MHRLRGPDGCPWDREQTHRSLGRHLLEESHEVLEAIDDGDPAKLADELGDLLLQVVFHAEMAQQEGTFDLDDVA' A
#
# COMPACT_ATOMS: atom_id res chain seq x y z
N MET A 1 3.22 8.69 3.07
CA MET A 1 2.99 7.77 4.20
C MET A 1 3.62 8.28 5.50
N HIS A 2 4.85 8.82 5.44
CA HIS A 2 5.56 9.44 6.56
C HIS A 2 4.72 10.26 7.54
N ARG A 3 3.89 11.20 7.04
CA ARG A 3 3.00 12.01 7.89
C ARG A 3 1.91 11.17 8.58
N LEU A 4 1.32 10.21 7.86
CA LEU A 4 0.23 9.37 8.36
C LEU A 4 0.71 8.39 9.44
N ARG A 5 1.95 7.90 9.32
CA ARG A 5 2.62 7.07 10.32
C ARG A 5 3.51 7.85 11.31
N GLY A 6 3.52 9.17 11.21
CA GLY A 6 4.32 10.04 12.08
C GLY A 6 3.73 10.12 13.50
N PRO A 7 4.42 10.81 14.44
CA PRO A 7 3.96 10.92 15.84
C PRO A 7 2.52 11.44 15.99
N ASP A 8 2.14 12.41 15.15
CA ASP A 8 0.80 13.03 15.08
C ASP A 8 -0.12 12.38 14.03
N GLY A 9 0.28 11.22 13.51
CA GLY A 9 -0.43 10.45 12.50
C GLY A 9 -1.59 9.62 13.06
N CYS A 10 -2.24 8.85 12.19
CA CYS A 10 -3.30 7.95 12.60
C CYS A 10 -2.73 6.78 13.43
N PRO A 11 -3.30 6.45 14.61
CA PRO A 11 -2.84 5.31 15.40
C PRO A 11 -2.88 3.99 14.64
N TRP A 12 -3.92 3.77 13.83
CA TRP A 12 -4.06 2.55 13.03
C TRP A 12 -2.90 2.40 12.05
N ASP A 13 -2.54 3.48 11.33
CA ASP A 13 -1.43 3.46 10.36
C ASP A 13 -0.10 3.12 11.05
N ARG A 14 0.13 3.68 12.24
CA ARG A 14 1.36 3.46 13.03
C ARG A 14 1.50 2.03 13.53
N GLU A 15 0.40 1.37 13.86
CA GLU A 15 0.38 0.01 14.41
C GLU A 15 0.52 -1.07 13.33
N GLN A 16 0.40 -0.71 12.05
CA GLN A 16 0.53 -1.70 10.97
C GLN A 16 1.95 -2.24 10.85
N THR A 17 2.03 -3.51 10.48
CA THR A 17 3.24 -4.27 10.13
C THR A 17 3.09 -4.83 8.72
N HIS A 18 4.17 -5.29 8.11
CA HIS A 18 4.09 -6.00 6.82
C HIS A 18 3.10 -7.17 6.85
N ARG A 19 3.00 -7.89 7.98
CA ARG A 19 2.08 -9.01 8.14
C ARG A 19 0.63 -8.58 8.27
N SER A 20 0.34 -7.48 8.97
CA SER A 20 -1.05 -7.04 9.16
C SER A 20 -1.66 -6.46 7.87
N LEU A 21 -0.82 -5.89 7.00
CA LEU A 21 -1.26 -5.36 5.70
C LEU A 21 -1.33 -6.42 4.59
N GLY A 22 -0.73 -7.60 4.76
CA GLY A 22 -0.73 -8.64 3.73
C GLY A 22 -2.12 -9.10 3.27
N ARG A 23 -3.15 -8.98 4.14
CA ARG A 23 -4.54 -9.24 3.74
C ARG A 23 -5.05 -8.17 2.76
N HIS A 24 -4.87 -6.89 3.08
CA HIS A 24 -5.30 -5.78 2.24
C HIS A 24 -4.58 -5.86 0.89
N LEU A 25 -3.25 -6.07 0.88
CA LEU A 25 -2.48 -6.26 -0.36
C LEU A 25 -3.06 -7.36 -1.27
N LEU A 26 -3.51 -8.49 -0.68
CA LEU A 26 -4.15 -9.57 -1.43
C LEU A 26 -5.52 -9.14 -1.98
N GLU A 27 -6.32 -8.44 -1.17
CA GLU A 27 -7.65 -7.92 -1.57
C GLU A 27 -7.51 -6.93 -2.74
N GLU A 28 -6.67 -5.90 -2.62
CA GLU A 28 -6.42 -4.91 -3.68
C GLU A 28 -5.88 -5.58 -4.97
N SER A 29 -5.03 -6.60 -4.83
CA SER A 29 -4.51 -7.34 -5.99
C SER A 29 -5.63 -8.07 -6.74
N HIS A 30 -6.62 -8.60 -6.02
CA HIS A 30 -7.79 -9.22 -6.63
C HIS A 30 -8.72 -8.19 -7.27
N GLU A 31 -8.91 -7.02 -6.65
CA GLU A 31 -9.73 -5.94 -7.20
C GLU A 31 -9.13 -5.36 -8.49
N VAL A 32 -7.80 -5.20 -8.56
CA VAL A 32 -7.10 -4.85 -9.81
C VAL A 32 -7.36 -5.89 -10.91
N LEU A 33 -7.26 -7.18 -10.58
CA LEU A 33 -7.53 -8.26 -11.56
C LEU A 33 -8.98 -8.22 -12.04
N GLU A 34 -9.93 -8.01 -11.14
CA GLU A 34 -11.35 -7.85 -11.49
C GLU A 34 -11.57 -6.65 -12.41
N ALA A 35 -10.95 -5.50 -12.12
CA ALA A 35 -11.05 -4.31 -12.96
C ALA A 35 -10.47 -4.52 -14.37
N ILE A 36 -9.39 -5.32 -14.49
CA ILE A 36 -8.81 -5.74 -15.77
C ILE A 36 -9.81 -6.62 -16.54
N ASP A 37 -10.38 -7.63 -15.88
CA ASP A 37 -11.33 -8.57 -16.49
C ASP A 37 -12.63 -7.87 -16.94
N ASP A 38 -13.09 -6.88 -16.16
CA ASP A 38 -14.25 -6.04 -16.48
C ASP A 38 -13.98 -5.04 -17.61
N GLY A 39 -12.71 -4.75 -17.91
CA GLY A 39 -12.32 -3.76 -18.92
C GLY A 39 -12.71 -2.32 -18.55
N ASP A 40 -12.83 -2.01 -17.26
CA ASP A 40 -13.20 -0.68 -16.76
C ASP A 40 -11.94 0.14 -16.43
N PRO A 41 -11.57 1.13 -17.25
CA PRO A 41 -10.35 1.90 -17.04
C PRO A 41 -10.44 2.86 -15.84
N ALA A 42 -11.64 3.23 -15.39
CA ALA A 42 -11.80 4.09 -14.22
C ALA A 42 -11.57 3.26 -12.95
N LYS A 43 -12.26 2.12 -12.85
CA LYS A 43 -12.05 1.17 -11.75
C LYS A 43 -10.58 0.72 -11.69
N LEU A 44 -9.98 0.39 -12.83
CA LEU A 44 -8.57 -0.01 -12.88
C LEU A 44 -7.63 1.06 -12.32
N ALA A 45 -7.88 2.34 -12.62
CA ALA A 45 -7.06 3.43 -12.09
C ALA A 45 -7.22 3.59 -10.57
N ASP A 46 -8.44 3.41 -10.05
CA ASP A 46 -8.73 3.47 -8.62
C ASP A 46 -8.02 2.32 -7.88
N GLU A 47 -8.24 1.06 -8.30
CA GLU A 47 -7.64 -0.10 -7.62
C GLU A 47 -6.10 -0.14 -7.74
N LEU A 48 -5.53 0.34 -8.86
CA LEU A 48 -4.08 0.51 -8.97
C LEU A 48 -3.55 1.57 -8.00
N GLY A 49 -4.35 2.59 -7.69
CA GLY A 49 -4.02 3.60 -6.68
C GLY A 49 -3.97 2.99 -5.28
N ASP A 50 -4.95 2.15 -4.94
CA ASP A 50 -5.01 1.48 -3.64
C ASP A 50 -3.91 0.41 -3.50
N LEU A 51 -3.61 -0.33 -4.58
CA LEU A 51 -2.46 -1.24 -4.62
C LEU A 51 -1.13 -0.48 -4.47
N LEU A 52 -0.98 0.67 -5.12
CA LEU A 52 0.20 1.52 -4.96
C LEU A 52 0.33 2.04 -3.52
N LEU A 53 -0.78 2.38 -2.87
CA LEU A 53 -0.78 2.79 -1.47
C LEU A 53 -0.21 1.69 -0.57
N GLN A 54 -0.52 0.42 -0.83
CA GLN A 54 0.08 -0.72 -0.12
C GLN A 54 1.60 -0.75 -0.31
N VAL A 55 2.09 -0.64 -1.57
CA VAL A 55 3.54 -0.62 -1.86
C VAL A 55 4.24 0.49 -1.07
N VAL A 56 3.68 1.70 -1.10
CA VAL A 56 4.21 2.86 -0.37
C VAL A 56 4.17 2.65 1.16
N PHE A 57 3.16 1.95 1.70
CA PHE A 57 3.09 1.59 3.11
C PHE A 57 4.24 0.66 3.52
N HIS A 58 4.51 -0.36 2.70
CA HIS A 58 5.59 -1.31 2.92
C HIS A 58 6.95 -0.62 2.83
N ALA A 59 7.17 0.23 1.83
CA ALA A 59 8.41 0.99 1.67
C ALA A 59 8.67 1.95 2.86
N GLU A 60 7.64 2.66 3.35
CA GLU A 60 7.79 3.53 4.52
C GLU A 60 8.17 2.76 5.79
N MET A 61 7.54 1.60 6.04
CA MET A 61 7.91 0.75 7.19
C MET A 61 9.35 0.25 7.09
N ALA A 62 9.76 -0.19 5.89
CA ALA A 62 11.10 -0.66 5.64
C ALA A 62 12.15 0.45 5.83
N GLN A 63 11.82 1.67 5.41
CA GLN A 63 12.67 2.85 5.59
C GLN A 63 12.82 3.20 7.08
N GLN A 64 11.73 3.10 7.86
CA GLN A 64 11.76 3.29 9.32
C GLN A 64 12.63 2.25 10.03
N GLU A 65 12.73 1.04 9.47
CA GLU A 65 13.61 -0.04 9.96
C GLU A 65 15.03 0.02 9.38
N GLY A 66 15.30 0.94 8.44
CA GLY A 66 16.60 1.12 7.78
C GLY A 66 17.00 -0.04 6.87
N THR A 67 16.02 -0.70 6.23
CA THR A 67 16.25 -1.89 5.39
C THR A 67 16.24 -1.60 3.89
N PHE A 68 15.14 -1.06 3.37
CA PHE A 68 14.98 -0.57 2.00
C PHE A 68 13.99 0.59 2.00
N ASP A 69 13.92 1.36 0.92
CA ASP A 69 12.94 2.42 0.75
C ASP A 69 12.19 2.35 -0.59
N LEU A 70 11.47 3.42 -0.94
CA LEU A 70 10.67 3.45 -2.17
C LEU A 70 11.55 3.50 -3.43
N ASP A 71 12.74 4.09 -3.36
CA ASP A 71 13.65 4.18 -4.50
C ASP A 71 14.25 2.81 -4.82
N ASP A 72 14.42 1.94 -3.81
CA ASP A 72 14.83 0.54 -4.02
C ASP A 72 13.74 -0.31 -4.71
N VAL A 73 12.47 0.12 -4.66
CA VAL A 73 11.32 -0.62 -5.21
C VAL A 73 10.96 -0.19 -6.64
N ALA A 74 11.28 1.04 -7.04
CA ALA A 74 10.79 1.70 -8.27
C ALA A 74 11.66 1.49 -9.53
#